data_AF-A0AA39TA38-F1
#
_entry.id   AF-A0AA39TA38-F1
#
_cell.length_a   1.000
_cell.length_b   1.000
_cell.length_c   1.000
_cell.angle_alpha   90.00
_cell.angle_beta   90.00
_cell.angle_gamma   90.00
#
_symmetry.space_group_name_H-M   'P 1'
#
loop_
_entity.id
_entity.type
_entity.pdbx_description
1 polymer ?
#
loop_
_entity_poly.entity_id
_entity_poly.type
_entity_poly.pdbx_seq_one_letter_code
_entity_poly.pdbx_strand_id
1 'polypeptide(L)'
;MPPTPPNPESSLGSQCMDCPASPDVDANDFPEHNDYQQPKISPGSKKYHPHLNGIPCDEHGQYLLPNILPPPPLPQNENLWAPFEDEVQFRIANFLFQKVEMSQGDINHLMELWNLSMLEHEGFGPFQSCDDMYDAIDEIQLGSAPWKCFVCPPDLDLPLSAPDLQHQSYQVCYQDPTVVIANMLANPDFAKEFEMTPYVHLGPDGKRHWSEFMSGNFAW
;
A
#
# COMPACT_ATOMS: atom_id res chain seq x y z
N MET A 1 1.65 -49.18 8.53
CA MET A 1 0.98 -47.87 8.40
C MET A 1 1.95 -46.82 8.89
N PRO A 2 2.39 -45.89 8.04
CA PRO A 2 3.26 -44.80 8.45
C PRO A 2 2.48 -43.81 9.34
N PRO A 3 3.12 -43.16 10.31
CA PRO A 3 2.47 -42.15 11.14
C PRO A 3 2.17 -40.90 10.30
N THR A 4 0.95 -40.39 10.47
CA THR A 4 0.44 -39.13 9.90
C THR A 4 1.28 -37.94 10.38
N PRO A 5 1.69 -37.00 9.50
CA PRO A 5 2.37 -35.78 9.93
C PRO A 5 1.42 -34.85 10.69
N PRO A 6 1.91 -34.10 11.70
CA PRO A 6 1.08 -33.14 12.43
C PRO A 6 0.73 -31.93 11.57
N ASN A 7 -0.52 -31.48 11.75
CA ASN A 7 -1.16 -30.33 11.13
C ASN A 7 -0.54 -29.01 11.63
N PRO A 8 0.00 -28.11 10.78
CA PRO A 8 0.55 -26.85 11.23
C PRO A 8 -0.47 -25.71 11.03
N GLU A 9 -1.57 -25.74 11.77
CA GLU A 9 -2.42 -24.55 11.98
C GLU A 9 -2.93 -24.53 13.42
N SER A 10 -2.08 -24.03 14.33
CA SER A 10 -2.52 -23.23 15.48
C SER A 10 -1.30 -22.62 16.16
N SER A 11 -1.02 -21.34 15.88
CA SER A 11 -0.35 -20.48 16.85
C SER A 11 -0.73 -19.03 16.54
N LEU A 12 -1.88 -18.62 17.08
CA LEU A 12 -2.09 -17.23 17.43
C LEU A 12 -1.00 -16.85 18.45
N GLY A 13 -0.27 -15.80 18.14
CA GLY A 13 0.82 -15.29 18.96
C GLY A 13 1.64 -14.32 18.13
N SER A 14 1.04 -13.17 17.78
CA SER A 14 1.77 -12.01 17.31
C SER A 14 2.69 -11.53 18.44
N GLN A 15 3.90 -12.09 18.46
CA GLN A 15 5.03 -11.55 19.19
C GLN A 15 6.17 -11.44 18.18
N CYS A 16 6.26 -10.28 17.54
CA CYS A 16 7.51 -9.81 16.96
C CYS A 16 8.44 -9.45 18.13
N MET A 17 8.98 -10.46 18.82
CA MET A 17 10.12 -10.26 19.70
C MET A 17 11.39 -10.40 18.88
N ASP A 18 12.26 -9.40 19.02
CA ASP A 18 13.61 -9.30 18.49
C ASP A 18 13.75 -8.89 17.02
N CYS A 19 13.13 -7.75 16.65
CA CYS A 19 13.75 -6.88 15.66
C CYS A 19 14.98 -6.22 16.31
N PRO A 20 16.21 -6.42 15.81
CA PRO A 20 17.33 -5.61 16.26
C PRO A 20 17.00 -4.14 15.99
N ALA A 21 17.31 -3.26 16.96
CA ALA A 21 17.10 -1.82 16.83
C ALA A 21 17.62 -1.37 15.46
N SER A 22 16.73 -0.83 14.63
CA SER A 22 17.13 -0.15 13.41
C SER A 22 18.19 0.88 13.80
N PRO A 23 19.28 1.04 13.04
CA PRO A 23 20.18 2.16 13.25
C PRO A 23 19.32 3.43 13.25
N ASP A 24 19.57 4.36 14.18
CA ASP A 24 18.90 5.65 14.29
C ASP A 24 18.99 6.38 12.94
N VAL A 25 18.05 6.09 12.03
CA VAL A 25 17.76 6.91 10.88
C VAL A 25 17.05 8.11 11.43
N ASP A 26 17.77 9.23 11.50
CA ASP A 26 17.27 10.53 11.88
C ASP A 26 15.93 10.73 11.17
N ALA A 27 14.83 10.85 11.94
CA ALA A 27 13.47 10.95 11.39
C ALA A 27 13.32 12.16 10.45
N ASN A 28 14.29 13.06 10.44
CA ASN A 28 14.41 14.20 9.55
C ASN A 28 15.03 13.89 8.17
N ASP A 29 15.48 12.67 7.90
CA ASP A 29 16.08 12.27 6.60
C ASP A 29 15.09 11.58 5.65
N PHE A 30 13.82 11.44 6.06
CA PHE A 30 12.75 11.13 5.12
C PHE A 30 12.42 12.38 4.32
N PRO A 31 12.60 12.41 2.99
CA PRO A 31 12.18 13.55 2.20
C PRO A 31 10.69 13.78 2.47
N GLU A 32 10.35 15.00 2.91
CA GLU A 32 8.97 15.50 2.97
C GLU A 32 8.20 14.95 1.79
N HIS A 33 6.98 14.45 2.03
CA HIS A 33 6.05 13.89 1.05
C HIS A 33 6.11 14.74 -0.22
N ASN A 34 7.01 14.34 -1.13
CA ASN A 34 7.32 15.15 -2.28
C ASN A 34 6.06 15.00 -3.11
N ASP A 35 5.33 16.10 -3.31
CA ASP A 35 4.33 16.16 -4.38
C ASP A 35 5.10 15.78 -5.63
N TYR A 36 5.09 14.49 -5.98
CA TYR A 36 5.64 13.98 -7.22
C TYR A 36 4.76 14.61 -8.28
N GLN A 37 5.13 15.83 -8.69
CA GLN A 37 4.56 16.47 -9.85
C GLN A 37 4.81 15.50 -10.98
N GLN A 38 3.77 14.75 -11.36
CA GLN A 38 3.83 13.91 -12.54
C GLN A 38 4.44 14.79 -13.64
N PRO A 39 5.54 14.35 -14.28
CA PRO A 39 6.20 15.14 -15.29
C PRO A 39 5.13 15.58 -16.29
N LYS A 40 4.90 16.90 -16.40
CA LYS A 40 3.89 17.43 -17.33
C LYS A 40 4.22 16.87 -18.69
N ILE A 41 3.36 15.96 -19.18
CA ILE A 41 3.54 15.28 -20.44
C ILE A 41 3.64 16.37 -21.50
N SER A 42 4.81 16.50 -22.11
CA SER A 42 5.04 17.51 -23.13
C SER A 42 4.09 17.26 -24.31
N PRO A 43 3.61 18.29 -25.01
CA PRO A 43 2.78 18.11 -26.19
C PRO A 43 3.48 17.17 -27.19
N GLY A 44 2.78 16.17 -27.73
CA GLY A 44 3.40 15.17 -28.60
C GLY A 44 2.39 14.17 -29.14
N SER A 45 2.88 13.24 -29.97
CA SER A 45 2.07 12.15 -30.54
C SER A 45 2.38 10.83 -29.85
N LYS A 46 1.34 10.09 -29.46
CA LYS A 46 1.45 8.72 -28.94
C LYS A 46 1.15 7.71 -30.05
N LYS A 47 2.05 6.75 -30.27
CA LYS A 47 1.85 5.60 -31.14
C LYS A 47 1.75 4.34 -30.29
N TYR A 48 0.56 3.76 -30.22
CA TYR A 48 0.29 2.57 -29.41
C TYR A 48 0.74 1.28 -30.10
N HIS A 49 1.08 0.27 -29.32
CA HIS A 49 1.53 -1.03 -29.82
C HIS A 49 0.40 -1.77 -30.55
N PRO A 50 0.64 -2.40 -31.72
CA PRO A 50 -0.42 -2.98 -32.55
C PRO A 50 -1.09 -4.24 -31.96
N HIS A 51 -0.40 -4.97 -31.07
CA HIS A 51 -0.88 -6.25 -30.52
C HIS A 51 -1.10 -6.25 -29.01
N LEU A 52 -0.47 -5.31 -28.29
CA LEU A 52 -0.56 -5.20 -26.84
C LEU A 52 -1.44 -4.00 -26.58
N ASN A 53 -2.74 -4.22 -26.52
CA ASN A 53 -3.77 -3.19 -26.64
C ASN A 53 -4.53 -2.93 -25.33
N GLY A 54 -4.16 -3.60 -24.24
CA GLY A 54 -4.79 -3.44 -22.92
C GLY A 54 -6.31 -3.70 -22.92
N ILE A 55 -6.83 -4.44 -23.91
CA ILE A 55 -8.27 -4.72 -23.99
C ILE A 55 -8.65 -5.63 -22.81
N PRO A 56 -9.69 -5.27 -22.02
CA PRO A 56 -10.17 -6.11 -20.93
C PRO A 56 -10.51 -7.53 -21.40
N CYS A 57 -10.07 -8.51 -20.63
CA CYS A 57 -10.34 -9.93 -20.86
C CYS A 57 -10.85 -10.60 -19.57
N ASP A 58 -11.48 -11.75 -19.73
CA ASP A 58 -11.86 -12.61 -18.60
C ASP A 58 -10.67 -13.43 -18.06
N GLU A 59 -10.92 -14.24 -17.03
CA GLU A 59 -9.92 -15.12 -16.41
C GLU A 59 -9.32 -16.18 -17.35
N HIS A 60 -9.92 -16.40 -18.52
CA HIS A 60 -9.41 -17.30 -19.55
C HIS A 60 -8.67 -16.55 -20.67
N GLY A 61 -8.52 -15.22 -20.55
CA GLY A 61 -7.88 -14.38 -21.55
C GLY A 61 -8.75 -14.10 -22.78
N GLN A 62 -10.06 -14.38 -22.71
CA GLN A 62 -10.98 -14.04 -23.78
C GLN A 62 -11.40 -12.57 -23.67
N TYR A 63 -11.26 -11.82 -24.77
CA TYR A 63 -11.62 -10.40 -24.79
C TYR A 63 -13.10 -10.20 -24.48
N LEU A 64 -13.37 -9.25 -23.58
CA LEU A 64 -14.72 -8.84 -23.26
C LEU A 64 -15.30 -8.04 -24.43
N LEU A 65 -16.59 -8.23 -24.68
CA LEU A 65 -17.30 -7.45 -25.69
C LEU A 65 -17.32 -5.95 -25.31
N PRO A 66 -17.29 -5.04 -26.29
CA PRO A 66 -17.48 -3.62 -26.02
C PRO A 66 -18.81 -3.40 -25.28
N ASN A 67 -18.79 -2.63 -24.19
CA ASN A 67 -19.93 -2.30 -23.33
C ASN A 67 -20.40 -3.37 -22.33
N ILE A 68 -19.61 -4.41 -22.05
CA ILE A 68 -19.82 -5.22 -20.85
C ILE A 68 -19.60 -4.32 -19.63
N LEU A 69 -20.62 -4.16 -18.79
CA LEU A 69 -20.46 -3.47 -17.51
C LEU A 69 -19.50 -4.28 -16.63
N PRO A 70 -18.56 -3.62 -15.93
CA PRO A 70 -17.75 -4.32 -14.93
C PRO A 70 -18.67 -4.98 -13.91
N PRO A 71 -18.21 -6.04 -13.22
CA PRO A 71 -18.93 -6.61 -12.10
C PRO A 71 -19.35 -5.48 -11.15
N PRO A 72 -20.56 -5.56 -10.56
CA PRO A 72 -20.94 -4.60 -9.53
C PRO A 72 -19.85 -4.56 -8.46
N PRO A 73 -19.52 -3.38 -7.91
CA PRO A 73 -18.58 -3.28 -6.81
C PRO A 73 -18.93 -4.30 -5.72
N LEU A 74 -17.91 -4.81 -5.04
CA LEU A 74 -18.11 -5.61 -3.84
C LEU A 74 -19.11 -4.89 -2.92
N PRO A 75 -20.01 -5.62 -2.22
CA PRO A 75 -20.99 -5.01 -1.35
C PRO A 75 -20.28 -4.03 -0.42
N GLN A 76 -20.65 -2.75 -0.50
CA GLN A 76 -20.14 -1.76 0.43
C GLN A 76 -20.58 -2.19 1.82
N ASN A 77 -19.66 -2.13 2.77
CA ASN A 77 -19.97 -2.36 4.17
C ASN A 77 -21.13 -1.40 4.57
N GLU A 78 -22.05 -1.83 5.44
CA GLU A 78 -23.18 -0.99 5.85
C GLU A 78 -22.68 0.34 6.44
N ASN A 79 -21.51 0.29 7.07
CA ASN A 79 -20.75 1.44 7.49
C ASN A 79 -19.66 1.79 6.46
N LEU A 80 -19.82 2.92 5.78
CA LEU A 80 -18.85 3.46 4.80
C LEU A 80 -17.51 3.85 5.43
N TRP A 81 -17.47 4.02 6.75
CA TRP A 81 -16.29 4.40 7.52
C TRP A 81 -15.63 3.20 8.21
N ALA A 82 -16.16 1.98 8.06
CA ALA A 82 -15.56 0.80 8.68
C ALA A 82 -14.07 0.69 8.34
N PRO A 83 -13.19 0.35 9.31
CA PRO A 83 -13.51 -0.15 10.65
C PRO A 83 -13.88 0.91 11.70
N PHE A 84 -13.82 2.20 11.35
CA PHE A 84 -14.23 3.27 12.25
C PHE A 84 -15.75 3.27 12.45
N GLU A 85 -16.22 3.59 13.66
CA GLU A 85 -17.63 3.69 14.02
C GLU A 85 -18.38 4.71 13.15
N ASP A 86 -17.75 5.87 12.88
CA ASP A 86 -18.34 6.93 12.09
C ASP A 86 -17.30 7.83 11.37
N GLU A 87 -17.80 8.83 10.63
CA GLU A 87 -16.98 9.81 9.92
C GLU A 87 -16.07 10.61 10.86
N VAL A 88 -16.53 10.91 12.08
CA VAL A 88 -15.79 11.75 13.04
C VAL A 88 -14.59 10.97 13.54
N GLN A 89 -14.78 9.71 13.93
CA GLN A 89 -13.71 8.83 14.39
C GLN A 89 -12.65 8.65 13.29
N PHE A 90 -13.05 8.40 12.03
CA PHE A 90 -12.13 8.35 10.89
C PHE A 90 -11.33 9.65 10.71
N ARG A 91 -12.01 10.80 10.69
CA ARG A 91 -11.34 12.10 10.47
C ARG A 91 -10.36 12.44 11.59
N ILE A 92 -10.66 12.04 12.82
CA ILE A 92 -9.76 12.23 13.97
C ILE A 92 -8.54 11.33 13.82
N ALA A 93 -8.71 10.05 13.51
CA ALA A 93 -7.56 9.16 13.24
C ALA A 93 -6.69 9.72 12.11
N ASN A 94 -7.28 10.12 10.98
CA ASN A 94 -6.54 10.71 9.87
C ASN A 94 -5.79 11.99 10.27
N PHE A 95 -6.42 12.85 11.07
CA PHE A 95 -5.78 14.07 11.56
C PHE A 95 -4.59 13.74 12.47
N LEU A 96 -4.80 12.92 13.50
CA LEU A 96 -3.80 12.63 14.53
C LEU A 96 -2.64 11.79 13.99
N PHE A 97 -2.94 10.76 13.20
CA PHE A 97 -1.94 9.82 12.68
C PHE A 97 -1.18 10.40 11.49
N GLN A 98 -1.89 10.89 10.46
CA GLN A 98 -1.26 11.27 9.19
C GLN A 98 -0.87 12.74 9.13
N LYS A 99 -1.70 13.64 9.67
CA LYS A 99 -1.51 15.08 9.45
C LYS A 99 -0.64 15.77 10.50
N VAL A 100 -0.80 15.41 11.77
CA VAL A 100 0.00 15.99 12.87
C VAL A 100 0.98 15.02 13.49
N GLU A 101 0.94 13.74 13.11
CA GLU A 101 1.82 12.68 13.60
C GLU A 101 1.98 12.74 15.14
N MET A 102 0.85 12.86 15.83
CA MET A 102 0.82 13.12 17.26
C MET A 102 1.44 11.94 18.02
N SER A 103 2.23 12.24 19.06
CA SER A 103 2.85 11.19 19.87
C SER A 103 1.78 10.32 20.57
N GLN A 104 2.09 9.05 20.80
CA GLN A 104 1.16 8.13 21.48
C GLN A 104 0.72 8.67 22.86
N GLY A 105 1.65 9.29 23.58
CA GLY A 105 1.37 9.92 24.87
C GLY A 105 0.41 11.10 24.76
N ASP A 106 0.60 11.95 23.76
CA ASP A 106 -0.29 13.11 23.53
C ASP A 106 -1.67 12.67 23.03
N ILE A 107 -1.77 11.61 22.21
CA ILE A 107 -3.04 11.03 21.79
C ILE A 107 -3.81 10.54 23.03
N ASN A 108 -3.16 9.76 23.90
CA ASN A 108 -3.76 9.28 25.14
C ASN A 108 -4.22 10.43 26.04
N HIS A 109 -3.39 11.47 26.18
CA HIS A 109 -3.76 12.65 26.96
C HIS A 109 -4.94 13.42 26.35
N LEU A 110 -5.00 13.53 25.03
CA LEU A 110 -6.12 14.15 24.32
C LEU A 110 -7.42 13.37 24.55
N MET A 111 -7.40 12.03 24.47
CA MET A 111 -8.57 11.19 24.75
C MET A 111 -9.03 11.33 26.21
N GLU A 112 -8.09 11.43 27.16
CA GLU A 112 -8.40 11.69 28.57
C GLU A 112 -9.10 13.05 28.76
N LEU A 113 -8.58 14.13 28.15
CA LEU A 113 -9.21 15.44 28.20
C LEU A 113 -10.61 15.44 27.57
N TRP A 114 -10.78 14.70 26.47
CA TRP A 114 -12.07 14.56 25.81
C TRP A 114 -13.08 13.86 26.72
N ASN A 115 -12.69 12.74 27.33
CA ASN A 115 -13.51 12.00 28.29
C ASN A 115 -13.90 12.87 29.48
N LEU A 116 -12.97 13.67 30.01
CA LEU A 116 -13.26 14.61 31.09
C LEU A 116 -14.30 15.66 30.68
N SER A 117 -14.24 16.15 29.44
CA SER A 117 -15.22 17.13 28.92
C SER A 117 -16.63 16.54 28.70
N MET A 118 -16.72 15.23 28.45
CA MET A 118 -17.96 14.53 28.10
C MET A 118 -18.64 13.80 29.28
N LEU A 119 -18.04 13.85 30.49
CA LEU A 119 -18.59 13.26 31.71
C LEU A 119 -20.03 13.69 32.02
N GLU A 120 -20.40 14.94 31.72
CA GLU A 120 -21.75 15.48 31.96
C GLU A 120 -22.80 14.97 30.95
N HIS A 121 -22.35 14.37 29.84
CA HIS A 121 -23.19 13.95 28.72
C HIS A 121 -23.19 12.43 28.49
N GLU A 122 -22.61 11.64 29.42
CA GLU A 122 -22.42 10.19 29.29
C GLU A 122 -21.71 9.79 27.97
N GLY A 123 -20.93 10.72 27.41
CA GLY A 123 -20.19 10.51 26.16
C GLY A 123 -18.75 10.07 26.44
N PHE A 124 -18.14 9.46 25.43
CA PHE A 124 -16.72 9.12 25.41
C PHE A 124 -16.01 9.86 24.28
N GLY A 125 -14.69 9.97 24.38
CA GLY A 125 -13.84 10.37 23.27
C GLY A 125 -13.95 9.38 22.10
N PRO A 126 -13.48 9.79 20.91
CA PRO A 126 -13.57 8.98 19.70
C PRO A 126 -12.78 7.66 19.78
N PHE A 127 -11.75 7.60 20.63
CA PHE A 127 -10.97 6.39 20.89
C PHE A 127 -10.74 6.25 22.39
N GLN A 128 -10.62 5.02 22.87
CA GLN A 128 -10.28 4.74 24.26
C GLN A 128 -8.82 5.08 24.56
N SER A 129 -7.94 4.84 23.60
CA SER A 129 -6.50 5.07 23.70
C SER A 129 -5.88 5.22 22.30
N CYS A 130 -4.58 5.48 22.27
CA CYS A 130 -3.78 5.42 21.06
C CYS A 130 -3.77 4.01 20.44
N ASP A 131 -3.73 2.96 21.27
CA ASP A 131 -3.77 1.57 20.79
C ASP A 131 -5.10 1.27 20.09
N ASP A 132 -6.24 1.69 20.66
CA ASP A 132 -7.57 1.54 20.05
C ASP A 132 -7.65 2.25 18.67
N MET A 133 -7.02 3.43 18.56
CA MET A 133 -6.92 4.13 17.29
C MET A 133 -6.04 3.39 16.27
N TYR A 134 -4.92 2.81 16.71
CA TYR A 134 -4.02 2.06 15.83
C TYR A 134 -4.61 0.72 15.41
N ASP A 135 -5.29 0.02 16.30
CA ASP A 135 -6.03 -1.19 15.99
C ASP A 135 -7.08 -0.90 14.91
N ALA A 136 -7.85 0.20 15.05
CA ALA A 136 -8.77 0.64 14.00
C ALA A 136 -8.07 0.98 12.67
N ILE A 137 -6.88 1.56 12.68
CA ILE A 137 -6.11 1.82 11.45
C ILE A 137 -5.63 0.51 10.81
N ASP A 138 -5.12 -0.42 11.61
CA ASP A 138 -4.62 -1.72 11.14
C ASP A 138 -5.74 -2.63 10.63
N GLU A 139 -6.97 -2.44 11.12
CA GLU A 139 -8.16 -3.17 10.66
C GLU A 139 -8.70 -2.69 9.30
N ILE A 140 -8.17 -1.61 8.72
CA ILE A 140 -8.61 -1.09 7.41
C ILE A 140 -8.44 -2.17 6.32
N GLN A 141 -9.56 -2.70 5.84
CA GLN A 141 -9.59 -3.72 4.79
C GLN A 141 -9.57 -3.13 3.38
N LEU A 142 -10.00 -1.87 3.23
CA LEU A 142 -10.10 -1.23 1.92
C LEU A 142 -8.71 -1.09 1.28
N GLY A 143 -8.49 -1.83 0.18
CA GLY A 143 -7.20 -1.84 -0.50
C GLY A 143 -6.10 -2.55 0.28
N SER A 144 -6.44 -3.37 1.29
CA SER A 144 -5.47 -4.06 2.14
C SER A 144 -4.49 -4.92 1.34
N ALA A 145 -3.21 -4.69 1.59
CA ALA A 145 -2.10 -5.48 1.09
C ALA A 145 -1.09 -5.63 2.24
N PRO A 146 -1.27 -6.63 3.12
CA PRO A 146 -0.43 -6.78 4.31
C PRO A 146 1.06 -6.87 3.97
N TRP A 147 1.90 -6.27 4.82
CA TRP A 147 3.35 -6.41 4.72
C TRP A 147 3.76 -7.86 4.95
N LYS A 148 4.59 -8.38 4.04
CA LYS A 148 5.30 -9.65 4.18
C LYS A 148 6.77 -9.34 4.37
N CYS A 149 7.44 -10.05 5.27
CA CYS A 149 8.88 -9.92 5.41
C CYS A 149 9.56 -11.28 5.26
N PHE A 150 10.74 -11.27 4.65
CA PHE A 150 11.66 -12.41 4.65
C PHE A 150 13.08 -11.92 4.88
N VAL A 151 13.93 -12.82 5.37
CA VAL A 151 15.35 -12.51 5.58
C VAL A 151 16.14 -13.05 4.39
N CYS A 152 16.93 -12.18 3.76
CA CYS A 152 17.96 -12.55 2.81
C CYS A 152 19.25 -12.79 3.58
N PRO A 153 19.68 -14.06 3.79
CA PRO A 153 20.95 -14.34 4.42
C PRO A 153 22.11 -13.94 3.50
N PRO A 154 23.29 -13.63 4.04
CA PRO A 154 24.48 -13.38 3.24
C PRO A 154 24.90 -14.65 2.50
N ASP A 155 25.57 -14.46 1.36
CA ASP A 155 26.18 -15.57 0.64
C ASP A 155 27.38 -16.10 1.45
N LEU A 156 27.38 -17.40 1.72
CA LEU A 156 28.39 -18.07 2.55
C LEU A 156 29.71 -18.29 1.78
N ASP A 157 29.69 -18.21 0.46
CA ASP A 157 30.87 -18.44 -0.40
C ASP A 157 31.55 -17.13 -0.84
N LEU A 158 31.28 -16.02 -0.14
CA LEU A 158 31.88 -14.72 -0.45
C LEU A 158 33.39 -14.69 -0.19
N PRO A 159 34.20 -14.09 -1.09
CA PRO A 159 35.61 -13.88 -0.84
C PRO A 159 35.82 -12.90 0.32
N LEU A 160 36.95 -13.02 1.03
CA LEU A 160 37.30 -12.12 2.14
C LEU A 160 37.41 -10.64 1.71
N SER A 161 37.58 -10.38 0.41
CA SER A 161 37.60 -9.03 -0.16
C SER A 161 36.22 -8.45 -0.47
N ALA A 162 35.14 -9.22 -0.27
CA ALA A 162 33.78 -8.73 -0.50
C ALA A 162 33.44 -7.61 0.50
N PRO A 163 32.69 -6.57 0.08
CA PRO A 163 32.27 -5.49 0.97
C PRO A 163 31.45 -5.99 2.16
N ASP A 164 31.56 -5.33 3.31
CA ASP A 164 30.83 -5.68 4.55
C ASP A 164 29.32 -5.81 4.34
N LEU A 165 28.75 -4.98 3.46
CA LEU A 165 27.32 -5.03 3.09
C LEU A 165 26.90 -6.41 2.54
N GLN A 166 27.79 -7.15 1.88
CA GLN A 166 27.45 -8.47 1.34
C GLN A 166 27.47 -9.58 2.40
N HIS A 167 28.11 -9.35 3.54
CA HIS A 167 28.21 -10.30 4.65
C HIS A 167 27.07 -10.17 5.67
N GLN A 168 26.15 -9.22 5.46
CA GLN A 168 25.03 -8.96 6.36
C GLN A 168 23.76 -9.65 5.89
N SER A 169 22.88 -9.98 6.84
CA SER A 169 21.51 -10.39 6.56
C SER A 169 20.62 -9.16 6.44
N TYR A 170 19.73 -9.14 5.45
CA TYR A 170 18.75 -8.07 5.29
C TYR A 170 17.34 -8.62 5.43
N GLN A 171 16.53 -7.99 6.27
CA GLN A 171 15.10 -8.20 6.24
C GLN A 171 14.50 -7.36 5.12
N VAL A 172 13.88 -8.03 4.16
CA VAL A 172 13.13 -7.39 3.08
C VAL A 172 11.66 -7.45 3.44
N CYS A 173 11.06 -6.30 3.67
CA CYS A 173 9.62 -6.17 3.85
C CYS A 173 9.00 -5.60 2.57
N TYR A 174 7.94 -6.24 2.08
CA TYR A 174 7.27 -5.90 0.84
C TYR A 174 5.77 -6.17 0.96
N GLN A 175 4.97 -5.42 0.20
CA GLN A 175 3.58 -5.78 -0.06
C GLN A 175 3.53 -6.66 -1.31
N ASP A 176 2.66 -7.67 -1.33
CA ASP A 176 2.52 -8.55 -2.48
C ASP A 176 2.11 -7.74 -3.73
N PRO A 177 2.98 -7.61 -4.75
CA PRO A 177 2.70 -6.74 -5.89
C PRO A 177 1.47 -7.19 -6.67
N THR A 178 1.15 -8.48 -6.64
CA THR A 178 -0.06 -9.02 -7.29
C THR A 178 -1.31 -8.50 -6.58
N VAL A 179 -1.29 -8.48 -5.24
CA VAL A 179 -2.41 -7.97 -4.42
C VAL A 179 -2.55 -6.47 -4.61
N VAL A 180 -1.45 -5.72 -4.58
CA VAL A 180 -1.47 -4.27 -4.79
C VAL A 180 -2.07 -3.92 -6.17
N ILE A 181 -1.60 -4.56 -7.23
CA ILE A 181 -2.11 -4.31 -8.59
C ILE A 181 -3.59 -4.74 -8.71
N ALA A 182 -3.97 -5.88 -8.11
CA ALA A 182 -5.36 -6.32 -8.10
C ALA A 182 -6.28 -5.30 -7.39
N ASN A 183 -5.85 -4.76 -6.24
CA ASN A 183 -6.57 -3.73 -5.50
C ASN A 183 -6.71 -2.44 -6.32
N MET A 184 -5.63 -2.01 -6.99
CA MET A 184 -5.67 -0.85 -7.89
C MET A 184 -6.64 -1.07 -9.07
N LEU A 185 -6.61 -2.25 -9.70
CA LEU A 185 -7.48 -2.59 -10.82
C LEU A 185 -8.96 -2.75 -10.41
N ALA A 186 -9.21 -3.20 -9.19
CA ALA A 186 -10.55 -3.32 -8.64
C ALA A 186 -11.17 -1.96 -8.25
N ASN A 187 -10.34 -0.93 -8.05
CA ASN A 187 -10.81 0.40 -7.70
C ASN A 187 -11.16 1.23 -8.95
N PRO A 188 -12.44 1.57 -9.18
CA PRO A 188 -12.86 2.33 -10.36
C PRO A 188 -12.26 3.75 -10.43
N ASP A 189 -11.87 4.33 -9.28
CA ASP A 189 -11.24 5.65 -9.24
C ASP A 189 -9.86 5.64 -9.92
N PHE A 190 -9.20 4.48 -9.97
CA PHE A 190 -7.90 4.32 -10.63
C PHE A 190 -7.99 4.01 -12.14
N ALA A 191 -9.18 3.81 -12.70
CA ALA A 191 -9.35 3.31 -14.07
C ALA A 191 -8.73 4.20 -15.17
N LYS A 192 -8.43 5.47 -14.86
CA LYS A 192 -7.83 6.45 -15.78
C LYS A 192 -6.48 6.99 -15.32
N GLU A 193 -5.95 6.47 -14.22
CA GLU A 193 -4.73 6.98 -13.60
C GLU A 193 -3.45 6.45 -14.27
N PHE A 194 -3.56 5.40 -15.09
CA PHE A 194 -2.43 4.87 -15.85
C PHE A 194 -2.83 4.35 -17.23
N GLU A 195 -1.86 4.36 -18.14
CA GLU A 195 -2.01 3.76 -19.47
C GLU A 195 -1.85 2.24 -19.35
N MET A 196 -2.78 1.48 -19.91
CA MET A 196 -2.70 0.00 -19.93
C MET A 196 -2.04 -0.54 -21.21
N THR A 197 -1.79 0.34 -22.18
CA THR A 197 -1.34 -0.02 -23.52
C THR A 197 0.06 0.53 -23.75
N PRO A 198 1.06 -0.29 -24.07
CA PRO A 198 2.38 0.21 -24.45
C PRO A 198 2.34 1.21 -25.60
N TYR A 199 3.12 2.29 -25.50
CA TYR A 199 3.17 3.33 -26.53
C TYR A 199 4.55 3.96 -26.68
N VAL A 200 4.79 4.53 -27.86
CA VAL A 200 5.92 5.42 -28.15
C VAL A 200 5.39 6.85 -28.14
N HIS A 201 5.86 7.67 -27.21
CA HIS A 201 5.56 9.10 -27.18
C HIS A 201 6.67 9.88 -27.86
N LEU A 202 6.34 10.61 -28.92
CA LEU A 202 7.26 11.50 -29.64
C LEU A 202 6.87 12.96 -29.41
N GLY A 203 7.80 13.75 -28.89
CA GLY A 203 7.67 15.19 -28.75
C GLY A 203 7.68 15.92 -30.11
N PRO A 204 7.48 17.24 -30.13
CA PRO A 204 7.41 18.03 -31.36
C PRO A 204 8.74 18.08 -32.12
N ASP A 205 9.84 17.83 -31.41
CA ASP A 205 11.20 17.72 -31.97
C ASP A 205 11.50 16.31 -32.53
N GLY A 206 10.53 15.40 -32.49
CA GLY A 206 10.66 14.02 -32.94
C GLY A 206 11.42 13.12 -31.97
N LYS A 207 11.79 13.59 -30.77
CA LYS A 207 12.47 12.77 -29.76
C LYS A 207 11.48 12.01 -28.90
N ARG A 208 11.91 10.83 -28.42
CA ARG A 208 11.10 9.98 -27.56
C ARG A 208 11.08 10.50 -26.13
N HIS A 209 9.89 10.56 -25.55
CA HIS A 209 9.67 10.88 -24.14
C HIS A 209 9.27 9.61 -23.38
N TRP A 210 9.81 9.45 -22.17
CA TRP A 210 9.49 8.37 -21.24
C TRP A 210 8.82 9.01 -20.03
N SER A 211 7.65 8.52 -19.63
CA SER A 211 6.86 9.12 -18.55
C SER A 211 6.31 8.10 -17.56
N GLU A 212 5.92 6.91 -18.03
CA GLU A 212 5.45 5.84 -17.16
C GLU A 212 5.84 4.47 -17.75
N PHE A 213 5.49 3.37 -17.07
CA PHE A 213 5.91 2.02 -17.42
C PHE A 213 5.61 1.65 -18.89
N MET A 214 4.41 1.86 -19.38
CA MET A 214 3.95 1.58 -20.75
C MET A 214 4.64 2.41 -21.83
N SER A 215 5.27 3.54 -21.49
CA SER A 215 6.11 4.29 -22.43
C SER A 215 7.43 3.58 -22.74
N GLY A 216 7.78 2.54 -21.97
CA GLY A 216 9.01 1.73 -22.00
C GLY A 216 9.32 1.00 -23.31
N ASN A 217 10.60 0.62 -23.51
CA ASN A 217 11.06 0.00 -24.77
C ASN A 217 10.85 -1.50 -24.82
N PHE A 218 10.40 -2.11 -23.73
CA PHE A 218 10.30 -3.57 -23.60
C PHE A 218 9.23 -4.21 -24.49
N ALA A 219 8.28 -3.41 -25.00
CA ALA A 219 7.12 -3.89 -25.75
C ALA A 219 7.30 -3.88 -27.28
N TRP A 220 8.40 -3.32 -27.80
CA TRP A 220 8.68 -3.17 -29.23
C TRP A 220 9.95 -3.92 -29.62
#